data_AF-A0A528JHL2-F1
#
_entry.id   AF-A0A528JHL2-F1
#
_cell.length_a   1.000
_cell.length_b   1.000
_cell.length_c   1.000
_cell.angle_alpha   90.00
_cell.angle_beta   90.00
_cell.angle_gamma   90.00
#
_symmetry.space_group_name_H-M   'P 1'
#
loop_
_entity.id
_entity.type
_entity.pdbx_description
1 polymer ?
#
loop_
_entity_poly.entity_id
_entity_poly.type
_entity_poly.pdbx_seq_one_letter_code
_entity_poly.pdbx_strand_id
1 'polypeptide(L)'
;ELDRTLDFSAWNKSNLRPRPRRDLPFAQLDSAIDEGHPYHPCFKARTGFDYTDHAAYGPEAGNAFQLAWLAVAPERLHSAFPTDEQAFWMHELGAETYTLLDERRAPLGDNARRFGLMPLHPWQWKALQGSELSRWLAEGSTGFLGQAGDRYTASQSVRTLFNRDHPRRANLKLPMNLVNSSAKRIIEPHSVGSAPAISRWLKDIVAGDSLFEARYPLTILGEYAGTIADREGPLAGQIAAIWREEVTSSLKPGETAVPLNALMVLESDGRPFVADWVEQYGLDAWLDRLVDTVAMPVFHLLVGHGIATEAHGQNLILIHRDGWPVRLAMRDFHDSVEYVPGFLRDPSTVPDFLALNPAYRDAAPNQYYWME
;
A
#
# COMPACT_ATOMS: atom_id res chain seq x y z
N GLU A 1 -24.13 2.51 2.97
CA GLU A 1 -22.82 1.91 3.35
C GLU A 1 -22.95 0.83 4.43
N LEU A 2 -23.76 1.04 5.48
CA LEU A 2 -24.03 0.02 6.50
C LEU A 2 -24.61 -1.28 5.90
N ASP A 3 -25.68 -1.19 5.12
CA ASP A 3 -26.31 -2.36 4.48
C ASP A 3 -25.30 -3.16 3.66
N ARG A 4 -24.41 -2.47 2.95
CA ARG A 4 -23.34 -3.09 2.16
C ARG A 4 -22.31 -3.82 3.01
N THR A 5 -21.99 -3.27 4.18
CA THR A 5 -21.11 -3.93 5.14
C THR A 5 -21.77 -5.21 5.67
N LEU A 6 -23.07 -5.17 5.94
CA LEU A 6 -23.85 -6.35 6.35
C LEU A 6 -23.89 -7.40 5.23
N ASP A 7 -24.21 -6.99 4.00
CA ASP A 7 -24.30 -7.86 2.82
C ASP A 7 -23.00 -8.61 2.56
N PHE A 8 -21.86 -7.90 2.52
CA PHE A 8 -20.57 -8.52 2.27
C PHE A 8 -20.05 -9.35 3.43
N SER A 9 -20.40 -8.99 4.68
CA SER A 9 -20.08 -9.82 5.83
C SER A 9 -20.91 -11.11 5.85
N ALA A 10 -22.19 -11.04 5.49
CA ALA A 10 -23.04 -12.21 5.31
C ALA A 10 -22.55 -13.09 4.16
N TRP A 11 -22.15 -12.48 3.03
CA TRP A 11 -21.55 -13.19 1.92
C TRP A 11 -20.27 -13.93 2.34
N ASN A 12 -19.37 -13.27 3.08
CA ASN A 12 -18.14 -13.93 3.59
C ASN A 12 -18.50 -15.15 4.43
N LYS A 13 -19.43 -15.00 5.39
CA LYS A 13 -19.86 -16.10 6.27
C LYS A 13 -20.46 -17.29 5.52
N SER A 14 -21.18 -17.03 4.42
CA SER A 14 -21.83 -18.08 3.63
C SER A 14 -20.91 -18.76 2.61
N ASN A 15 -19.87 -18.07 2.14
CA ASN A 15 -19.07 -18.53 0.99
C ASN A 15 -17.63 -18.87 1.35
N LEU A 16 -17.09 -18.32 2.43
CA LEU A 16 -15.71 -18.55 2.86
C LEU A 16 -15.67 -19.60 3.97
N ARG A 17 -14.67 -20.48 3.90
CA ARG A 17 -14.42 -21.45 4.95
C ARG A 17 -13.60 -20.79 6.06
N PRO A 18 -13.97 -20.96 7.34
CA PRO A 18 -13.08 -20.62 8.44
C PRO A 18 -11.75 -21.36 8.27
N ARG A 19 -10.65 -20.64 8.48
CA ARG A 19 -9.29 -21.19 8.39
C ARG A 19 -8.51 -20.76 9.63
N PRO A 20 -7.68 -21.62 10.22
CA PRO A 20 -6.74 -21.21 11.26
C PRO A 20 -5.83 -20.10 10.71
N ARG A 21 -5.78 -18.93 11.36
CA ARG A 21 -5.01 -17.79 10.86
C ARG A 21 -3.62 -17.66 11.47
N ARG A 22 -3.39 -18.24 12.66
CA ARG A 22 -2.12 -18.10 13.41
C ARG A 22 -0.87 -18.56 12.65
N ASP A 23 -1.00 -19.55 11.79
CA ASP A 23 0.11 -20.12 11.00
C ASP A 23 0.19 -19.58 9.56
N LEU A 24 -0.68 -18.62 9.20
CA LEU A 24 -0.70 -18.09 7.85
C LEU A 24 0.50 -17.17 7.61
N PRO A 25 1.16 -17.24 6.43
CA PRO A 25 2.13 -16.24 6.02
C PRO A 25 1.52 -14.84 5.99
N PHE A 26 2.35 -13.81 6.21
CA PHE A 26 1.90 -12.41 6.36
C PHE A 26 0.84 -11.96 5.35
N ALA A 27 1.09 -12.12 4.05
CA ALA A 27 0.14 -11.69 3.01
C ALA A 27 -1.21 -12.42 3.09
N GLN A 28 -1.21 -13.72 3.42
CA GLN A 28 -2.43 -14.50 3.58
C GLN A 28 -3.16 -14.14 4.87
N LEU A 29 -2.41 -13.88 5.95
CA LEU A 29 -2.96 -13.42 7.22
C LEU A 29 -3.63 -12.06 7.06
N ASP A 30 -2.94 -11.09 6.47
CA ASP A 30 -3.49 -9.75 6.18
C ASP A 30 -4.81 -9.86 5.40
N SER A 31 -4.84 -10.64 4.30
CA SER A 31 -6.06 -10.88 3.53
C SER A 31 -7.16 -11.62 4.31
N ALA A 32 -6.83 -12.40 5.34
CA ALA A 32 -7.77 -13.23 6.10
C ALA A 32 -8.37 -12.52 7.34
N ILE A 33 -7.87 -11.34 7.73
CA ILE A 33 -8.49 -10.52 8.76
C ILE A 33 -9.70 -9.80 8.15
N ASP A 34 -10.90 -10.25 8.49
CA ASP A 34 -12.16 -9.77 7.90
C ASP A 34 -13.05 -8.97 8.86
N GLU A 35 -12.63 -8.85 10.11
CA GLU A 35 -13.26 -8.06 11.17
C GLU A 35 -13.27 -6.56 10.86
N GLY A 36 -12.35 -6.11 10.01
CA GLY A 36 -12.27 -4.72 9.56
C GLY A 36 -11.88 -3.74 10.65
N HIS A 37 -12.36 -2.50 10.53
CA HIS A 37 -12.05 -1.43 11.49
C HIS A 37 -12.89 -1.59 12.76
N PRO A 38 -12.28 -1.68 13.96
CA PRO A 38 -13.01 -2.00 15.20
C PRO A 38 -14.00 -0.91 15.63
N TYR A 39 -13.82 0.32 15.15
CA TYR A 39 -14.69 1.46 15.48
C TYR A 39 -15.66 1.87 14.35
N HIS A 40 -15.28 1.71 13.09
CA HIS A 40 -16.03 2.33 11.99
C HIS A 40 -17.12 1.37 11.52
N PRO A 41 -18.41 1.70 11.64
CA PRO A 41 -19.47 0.71 11.42
C PRO A 41 -19.61 0.30 9.95
N CYS A 42 -19.22 1.16 9.00
CA CYS A 42 -19.18 0.85 7.56
C CYS A 42 -17.78 0.41 7.07
N PHE A 43 -17.12 -0.52 7.77
CA PHE A 43 -15.74 -0.94 7.45
C PHE A 43 -15.60 -1.73 6.13
N LYS A 44 -16.71 -2.23 5.56
CA LYS A 44 -16.75 -3.07 4.36
C LYS A 44 -17.78 -2.58 3.35
N ALA A 45 -17.96 -1.27 3.23
CA ALA A 45 -18.98 -0.69 2.36
C ALA A 45 -18.76 -1.01 0.87
N ARG A 46 -17.50 -0.92 0.40
CA ARG A 46 -17.05 -1.20 -0.98
C ARG A 46 -18.08 -0.78 -2.04
N THR A 47 -18.57 0.45 -1.94
CA THR A 47 -19.58 0.99 -2.84
C THR A 47 -19.00 1.03 -4.25
N GLY A 48 -19.62 0.28 -5.17
CA GLY A 48 -19.13 0.05 -6.54
C GLY A 48 -18.95 -1.43 -6.88
N PHE A 49 -18.65 -2.28 -5.90
CA PHE A 49 -18.55 -3.73 -6.13
C PHE A 49 -19.94 -4.37 -6.27
N ASP A 50 -20.06 -5.42 -7.05
CA ASP A 50 -21.10 -6.43 -6.87
C ASP A 50 -20.56 -7.66 -6.11
N TYR A 51 -21.36 -8.72 -5.97
CA TYR A 51 -20.91 -9.95 -5.31
C TYR A 51 -19.83 -10.69 -6.10
N THR A 52 -19.84 -10.59 -7.44
CA THR A 52 -18.81 -11.19 -8.29
C THR A 52 -17.48 -10.45 -8.15
N ASP A 53 -17.51 -9.12 -8.11
CA ASP A 53 -16.34 -8.28 -7.85
C ASP A 53 -15.78 -8.54 -6.44
N HIS A 54 -16.65 -8.62 -5.42
CA HIS A 54 -16.23 -8.94 -4.06
C HIS A 54 -15.60 -10.33 -3.96
N ALA A 55 -16.14 -11.33 -4.67
CA ALA A 55 -15.55 -12.66 -4.74
C ALA A 55 -14.18 -12.64 -5.46
N ALA A 56 -14.05 -11.87 -6.55
CA ALA A 56 -12.85 -11.85 -7.37
C ALA A 56 -11.70 -11.03 -6.76
N TYR A 57 -12.03 -9.89 -6.14
CA TYR A 57 -11.07 -8.85 -5.75
C TYR A 57 -11.10 -8.52 -4.25
N GLY A 58 -12.06 -9.05 -3.48
CA GLY A 58 -12.08 -8.89 -2.04
C GLY A 58 -10.91 -9.63 -1.38
N PRO A 59 -10.19 -9.02 -0.41
CA PRO A 59 -9.08 -9.67 0.29
C PRO A 59 -9.46 -11.02 0.89
N GLU A 60 -10.67 -11.12 1.46
CA GLU A 60 -11.09 -12.28 2.24
C GLU A 60 -11.17 -13.56 1.41
N ALA A 61 -11.51 -13.45 0.13
CA ALA A 61 -11.56 -14.57 -0.79
C ALA A 61 -10.16 -15.09 -1.16
N GLY A 62 -9.11 -14.28 -1.02
CA GLY A 62 -7.73 -14.66 -1.35
C GLY A 62 -7.51 -15.03 -2.82
N ASN A 63 -8.45 -14.68 -3.71
CA ASN A 63 -8.31 -14.91 -5.14
C ASN A 63 -7.20 -14.02 -5.70
N ALA A 64 -6.46 -14.53 -6.68
CA ALA A 64 -5.49 -13.71 -7.39
C ALA A 64 -5.85 -13.52 -8.85
N PHE A 65 -5.36 -12.40 -9.36
CA PHE A 65 -5.64 -11.89 -10.68
C PHE A 65 -4.38 -11.20 -11.21
N GLN A 66 -4.26 -11.11 -12.54
CA GLN A 66 -3.22 -10.31 -13.18
C GLN A 66 -3.68 -8.86 -13.28
N LEU A 67 -2.72 -7.94 -13.37
CA LEU A 67 -3.02 -6.51 -13.58
C LEU A 67 -3.44 -6.25 -15.02
N ALA A 68 -4.26 -5.22 -15.22
CA ALA A 68 -4.54 -4.65 -16.53
C ALA A 68 -3.44 -3.63 -16.89
N TRP A 69 -3.05 -3.55 -18.15
CA TRP A 69 -1.97 -2.65 -18.59
C TRP A 69 -2.44 -1.67 -19.66
N LEU A 70 -2.01 -0.42 -19.50
CA LEU A 70 -2.10 0.62 -20.51
C LEU A 70 -0.70 1.00 -21.01
N ALA A 71 -0.64 1.39 -22.27
CA ALA A 71 0.42 2.23 -22.81
C ALA A 71 -0.10 3.66 -22.82
N VAL A 72 0.59 4.60 -22.19
CA VAL A 72 0.13 6.00 -22.06
C VAL A 72 1.19 6.92 -22.64
N ALA A 73 0.75 7.91 -23.42
CA ALA A 73 1.65 8.90 -24.03
C ALA A 73 2.47 9.64 -22.94
N PRO A 74 3.76 9.91 -23.20
CA PRO A 74 4.69 10.39 -22.17
C PRO A 74 4.29 11.75 -21.60
N GLU A 75 3.68 12.63 -22.39
CA GLU A 75 3.19 13.94 -21.92
C GLU A 75 2.06 13.86 -20.89
N ARG A 76 1.41 12.69 -20.76
CA ARG A 76 0.36 12.45 -19.76
C ARG A 76 0.88 11.75 -18.52
N LEU A 77 2.10 11.20 -18.57
CA LEU A 77 2.70 10.42 -17.49
C LEU A 77 3.65 11.28 -16.66
N HIS A 78 3.60 11.07 -15.35
CA HIS A 78 4.58 11.59 -14.42
C HIS A 78 5.03 10.43 -13.55
N SER A 79 6.32 10.11 -13.60
CA SER A 79 6.89 8.97 -12.89
C SER A 79 8.07 9.41 -12.03
N ALA A 80 8.13 8.85 -10.83
CA ALA A 80 9.25 8.96 -9.91
C ALA A 80 9.80 7.54 -9.71
N PHE A 81 10.75 7.15 -10.56
CA PHE A 81 11.43 5.86 -10.48
C PHE A 81 12.84 6.01 -9.90
N PRO A 82 13.35 5.01 -9.18
CA PRO A 82 14.71 5.05 -8.61
C PRO A 82 15.80 4.85 -9.67
N THR A 83 15.44 4.34 -10.84
CA THR A 83 16.32 4.04 -11.97
C THR A 83 15.69 4.55 -13.27
N ASP A 84 16.37 4.37 -14.40
CA ASP A 84 15.72 4.56 -15.69
C ASP A 84 14.50 3.63 -15.83
N GLU A 85 13.53 4.09 -16.62
CA GLU A 85 12.22 3.42 -16.76
C GLU A 85 12.37 1.97 -17.27
N GLN A 86 13.27 1.71 -18.21
CA GLN A 86 13.45 0.37 -18.76
C GLN A 86 14.03 -0.58 -17.69
N ALA A 87 15.07 -0.17 -16.97
CA ALA A 87 15.64 -0.96 -15.89
C ALA A 87 14.62 -1.22 -14.78
N PHE A 88 13.81 -0.22 -14.45
CA PHE A 88 12.73 -0.36 -13.48
C PHE A 88 11.73 -1.43 -13.91
N TRP A 89 11.21 -1.35 -15.14
CA TRP A 89 10.27 -2.35 -15.64
C TRP A 89 10.86 -3.74 -15.77
N MET A 90 12.12 -3.86 -16.19
CA MET A 90 12.80 -5.15 -16.25
C MET A 90 12.94 -5.79 -14.87
N HIS A 91 13.15 -4.99 -13.82
CA HIS A 91 13.19 -5.47 -12.44
C HIS A 91 11.79 -5.90 -11.95
N GLU A 92 10.78 -5.05 -12.12
CA GLU A 92 9.43 -5.28 -11.59
C GLU A 92 8.67 -6.39 -12.33
N LEU A 93 8.85 -6.49 -13.65
CA LEU A 93 8.08 -7.40 -14.52
C LEU A 93 8.87 -8.63 -14.93
N GLY A 94 10.20 -8.55 -14.97
CA GLY A 94 11.05 -9.52 -15.64
C GLY A 94 11.02 -9.40 -17.17
N ALA A 95 12.03 -9.99 -17.81
CA ALA A 95 12.26 -9.85 -19.24
C ALA A 95 11.09 -10.35 -20.12
N GLU A 96 10.47 -11.47 -19.75
CA GLU A 96 9.38 -12.08 -20.52
C GLU A 96 8.14 -11.18 -20.57
N THR A 97 7.64 -10.76 -19.41
CA THR A 97 6.47 -9.89 -19.30
C THR A 97 6.73 -8.52 -19.93
N TYR A 98 7.92 -7.95 -19.73
CA TYR A 98 8.29 -6.68 -20.36
C TYR A 98 8.28 -6.78 -21.89
N THR A 99 8.87 -7.84 -22.45
CA THR A 99 8.89 -8.09 -23.90
C THR A 99 7.47 -8.25 -24.44
N LEU A 100 6.62 -9.03 -23.77
CA LEU A 100 5.22 -9.20 -24.13
C LEU A 100 4.47 -7.85 -24.19
N LEU A 101 4.67 -6.98 -23.19
CA LEU A 101 4.04 -5.66 -23.17
C LEU A 101 4.63 -4.68 -24.20
N ASP A 102 5.91 -4.81 -24.55
CA ASP A 102 6.54 -4.06 -25.64
C ASP A 102 5.98 -4.48 -27.01
N GLU A 103 5.80 -5.79 -27.24
CA GLU A 103 5.16 -6.31 -28.44
C GLU A 103 3.71 -5.83 -28.58
N ARG A 104 2.95 -5.82 -27.48
CA ARG A 104 1.58 -5.31 -27.47
C ARG A 104 1.48 -3.79 -27.65
N ARG A 105 2.58 -3.05 -27.43
CA ARG A 105 2.65 -1.61 -27.71
C ARG A 105 2.81 -1.33 -29.20
N ALA A 106 3.45 -2.21 -29.97
CA ALA A 106 3.77 -1.99 -31.38
C ALA A 106 2.61 -1.49 -32.27
N PRO A 107 1.34 -1.94 -32.10
CA PRO A 107 0.21 -1.44 -32.88
C PRO A 107 -0.14 0.05 -32.68
N LEU A 108 0.46 0.73 -31.69
CA LEU A 108 0.25 2.16 -31.42
C LEU A 108 1.05 3.09 -32.35
N GLY A 109 1.80 2.52 -33.30
CA GLY A 109 2.52 3.25 -34.35
C GLY A 109 4.01 3.41 -34.09
N ASP A 110 4.70 4.13 -34.97
CA ASP A 110 6.17 4.20 -35.01
C ASP A 110 6.82 4.73 -33.72
N ASN A 111 6.07 5.47 -32.90
CA ASN A 111 6.50 6.00 -31.61
C ASN A 111 6.02 5.18 -30.40
N ALA A 112 5.49 3.97 -30.60
CA ALA A 112 4.93 3.12 -29.53
C ALA A 112 5.86 2.93 -28.33
N ARG A 113 7.18 2.85 -28.56
CA ARG A 113 8.19 2.72 -27.49
C ARG A 113 8.30 3.95 -26.58
N ARG A 114 7.77 5.11 -26.99
CA ARG A 114 7.69 6.31 -26.15
C ARG A 114 6.52 6.28 -25.18
N PHE A 115 5.54 5.40 -25.39
CA PHE A 115 4.42 5.25 -24.47
C PHE A 115 4.89 4.48 -23.25
N GLY A 116 4.77 5.10 -22.08
CA GLY A 116 5.11 4.45 -20.82
C GLY A 116 4.08 3.41 -20.44
N LEU A 117 4.51 2.42 -19.63
CA LEU A 117 3.61 1.41 -19.09
C LEU A 117 2.87 1.95 -17.87
N MET A 118 1.58 1.61 -17.77
CA MET A 118 0.76 2.00 -16.63
C MET A 118 -0.09 0.79 -16.18
N PRO A 119 0.17 0.22 -14.98
CA PRO A 119 -0.63 -0.85 -14.42
C PRO A 119 -1.92 -0.32 -13.79
N LEU A 120 -3.01 -1.07 -13.94
CA LEU A 120 -4.30 -0.81 -13.32
C LEU A 120 -4.82 -2.08 -12.66
N HIS A 121 -5.61 -1.87 -11.60
CA HIS A 121 -6.45 -2.93 -11.08
C HIS A 121 -7.48 -3.32 -12.17
N PRO A 122 -7.74 -4.61 -12.45
CA PRO A 122 -8.69 -5.02 -13.48
C PRO A 122 -10.10 -4.43 -13.31
N TRP A 123 -10.57 -4.37 -12.07
CA TRP A 123 -11.82 -3.68 -11.73
C TRP A 123 -11.77 -2.18 -12.07
N GLN A 124 -10.65 -1.48 -11.82
CA GLN A 124 -10.51 -0.06 -12.14
C GLN A 124 -10.54 0.18 -13.64
N TRP A 125 -9.91 -0.69 -14.44
CA TRP A 125 -10.02 -0.64 -15.90
C TRP A 125 -11.48 -0.72 -16.38
N LYS A 126 -12.29 -1.62 -15.79
CA LYS A 126 -13.73 -1.73 -16.06
C LYS A 126 -14.49 -0.48 -15.61
N ALA A 127 -14.18 0.03 -14.41
CA ALA A 127 -14.85 1.20 -13.84
C ALA A 127 -14.56 2.50 -14.61
N LEU A 128 -13.43 2.58 -15.31
CA LEU A 128 -13.05 3.71 -16.15
C LEU A 128 -13.60 3.62 -17.58
N GLN A 129 -14.26 2.52 -17.96
CA GLN A 129 -14.94 2.44 -19.26
C GLN A 129 -16.07 3.48 -19.31
N GLY A 130 -16.03 4.36 -20.32
CA GLY A 130 -16.99 5.47 -20.45
C GLY A 130 -16.60 6.75 -19.70
N SER A 131 -15.40 6.80 -19.11
CA SER A 131 -14.79 8.03 -18.59
C SER A 131 -13.95 8.74 -19.67
N GLU A 132 -13.22 9.79 -19.27
CA GLU A 132 -12.23 10.48 -20.10
C GLU A 132 -11.20 9.52 -20.74
N LEU A 133 -10.96 8.35 -20.12
CA LEU A 133 -10.12 7.30 -20.67
C LEU A 133 -10.60 6.81 -22.05
N SER A 134 -11.91 6.79 -22.30
CA SER A 134 -12.47 6.42 -23.61
C SER A 134 -12.06 7.41 -24.70
N ARG A 135 -11.95 8.70 -24.38
CA ARG A 135 -11.45 9.71 -25.30
C ARG A 135 -9.97 9.50 -25.60
N TRP A 136 -9.17 9.22 -24.58
CA TRP A 136 -7.73 8.95 -24.76
C TRP A 136 -7.45 7.73 -25.63
N LEU A 137 -8.28 6.69 -25.51
CA LEU A 137 -8.22 5.50 -26.37
C LEU A 137 -8.61 5.84 -27.82
N ALA A 138 -9.68 6.63 -28.03
CA ALA A 138 -10.14 7.02 -29.36
C ALA A 138 -9.14 7.93 -30.09
N GLU A 139 -8.43 8.79 -29.37
CA GLU A 139 -7.42 9.72 -29.91
C GLU A 139 -6.03 9.06 -30.05
N GLY A 140 -5.84 7.84 -29.56
CA GLY A 140 -4.56 7.13 -29.64
C GLY A 140 -3.49 7.64 -28.68
N SER A 141 -3.82 8.51 -27.72
CA SER A 141 -2.88 8.89 -26.64
C SER A 141 -2.73 7.82 -25.56
N THR A 142 -3.55 6.77 -25.63
CA THR A 142 -3.44 5.58 -24.78
C THR A 142 -3.88 4.34 -25.54
N GLY A 143 -3.31 3.18 -25.19
CA GLY A 143 -3.68 1.87 -25.72
C GLY A 143 -3.83 0.83 -24.63
N PHE A 144 -4.83 -0.05 -24.74
CA PHE A 144 -4.99 -1.18 -23.82
C PHE A 144 -4.10 -2.35 -24.24
N LEU A 145 -3.23 -2.79 -23.33
CA LEU A 145 -2.27 -3.88 -23.57
C LEU A 145 -2.75 -5.22 -23.00
N GLY A 146 -3.98 -5.31 -22.50
CA GLY A 146 -4.50 -6.54 -21.89
C GLY A 146 -4.01 -6.78 -20.47
N GLN A 147 -4.32 -7.96 -19.95
CA GLN A 147 -3.77 -8.45 -18.68
C GLN A 147 -2.44 -9.19 -18.93
N ALA A 148 -1.48 -9.01 -18.02
CA ALA A 148 -0.15 -9.62 -18.13
C ALA A 148 0.60 -9.59 -16.78
N GLY A 149 1.64 -10.42 -16.68
CA GLY A 149 2.58 -10.47 -15.57
C GLY A 149 2.13 -11.36 -14.42
N ASP A 150 2.74 -11.15 -13.26
CA ASP A 150 2.45 -11.91 -12.05
C ASP A 150 0.99 -11.75 -11.59
N ARG A 151 0.52 -12.74 -10.83
CA ARG A 151 -0.77 -12.69 -10.15
C ARG A 151 -0.62 -12.04 -8.78
N TYR A 152 -1.62 -11.26 -8.40
CA TYR A 152 -1.65 -10.51 -7.15
C TYR A 152 -2.89 -10.82 -6.32
N THR A 153 -2.76 -10.76 -4.99
CA THR A 153 -3.89 -10.85 -4.04
C THR A 153 -4.08 -9.52 -3.31
N ALA A 154 -5.34 -9.16 -3.04
CA ALA A 154 -5.65 -7.94 -2.32
C ALA A 154 -5.32 -8.03 -0.82
N SER A 155 -4.74 -6.96 -0.28
CA SER A 155 -4.60 -6.70 1.17
C SER A 155 -5.91 -6.21 1.79
N GLN A 156 -5.93 -6.00 3.12
CA GLN A 156 -7.05 -5.39 3.84
C GLN A 156 -7.52 -4.04 3.26
N SER A 157 -6.65 -3.32 2.56
CA SER A 157 -7.00 -2.05 1.92
C SER A 157 -7.80 -2.21 0.61
N VAL A 158 -7.97 -3.46 0.14
CA VAL A 158 -8.46 -3.89 -1.18
C VAL A 158 -7.53 -3.50 -2.33
N ARG A 159 -6.94 -2.31 -2.27
CA ARG A 159 -6.24 -1.64 -3.37
C ARG A 159 -4.71 -1.75 -3.33
N THR A 160 -4.15 -2.14 -2.18
CA THR A 160 -2.75 -2.57 -2.08
C THR A 160 -2.70 -4.06 -2.31
N LEU A 161 -1.83 -4.48 -3.21
CA LEU A 161 -1.77 -5.82 -3.76
C LEU A 161 -0.44 -6.49 -3.42
N PHE A 162 -0.50 -7.70 -2.87
CA PHE A 162 0.66 -8.55 -2.64
C PHE A 162 0.94 -9.39 -3.89
N ASN A 163 2.20 -9.47 -4.31
CA ASN A 163 2.59 -10.34 -5.42
C ASN A 163 2.55 -11.81 -4.98
N ARG A 164 1.71 -12.63 -5.61
CA ARG A 164 1.54 -14.04 -5.24
C ARG A 164 2.57 -14.96 -5.88
N ASP A 165 3.00 -14.66 -7.09
CA ASP A 165 3.93 -15.50 -7.84
C ASP A 165 5.38 -15.26 -7.37
N HIS A 166 5.70 -14.04 -6.95
CA HIS A 166 6.98 -13.64 -6.36
C HIS A 166 6.78 -12.87 -5.04
N PRO A 167 6.57 -13.56 -3.89
CA PRO A 167 6.19 -12.95 -2.61
C PRO A 167 7.17 -11.94 -2.00
N ARG A 168 8.40 -11.87 -2.52
CA ARG A 168 9.42 -10.90 -2.07
C ARG A 168 9.48 -9.63 -2.93
N ARG A 169 8.74 -9.58 -4.05
CA ARG A 169 8.63 -8.37 -4.87
C ARG A 169 7.72 -7.36 -4.19
N ALA A 170 7.78 -6.13 -4.68
CA ALA A 170 7.01 -5.04 -4.12
C ALA A 170 5.50 -5.30 -4.06
N ASN A 171 4.91 -4.69 -3.05
CA ASN A 171 3.48 -4.47 -2.97
C ASN A 171 3.11 -3.32 -3.89
N LEU A 172 1.97 -3.45 -4.57
CA LEU A 172 1.50 -2.45 -5.50
C LEU A 172 0.22 -1.80 -4.99
N LYS A 173 0.25 -0.49 -4.72
CA LYS A 173 -0.93 0.30 -4.37
C LYS A 173 -1.51 0.93 -5.63
N LEU A 174 -2.77 0.64 -5.92
CA LEU A 174 -3.48 1.12 -7.10
C LEU A 174 -4.74 1.90 -6.70
N PRO A 175 -5.20 2.88 -7.51
CA PRO A 175 -6.51 3.47 -7.33
C PRO A 175 -7.63 2.47 -7.57
N MET A 176 -8.71 2.63 -6.81
CA MET A 176 -10.01 2.02 -7.10
C MET A 176 -11.09 3.07 -6.88
N ASN A 177 -11.90 3.35 -7.90
CA ASN A 177 -13.05 4.25 -7.86
C ASN A 177 -14.24 3.67 -7.07
N LEU A 178 -13.94 3.05 -5.93
CA LEU A 178 -14.91 2.60 -4.95
C LEU A 178 -14.90 3.54 -3.74
N VAL A 179 -15.99 3.54 -2.99
CA VAL A 179 -16.05 4.19 -1.68
C VAL A 179 -16.01 3.14 -0.60
N ASN A 180 -15.06 3.26 0.32
CA ASN A 180 -14.99 2.42 1.51
C ASN A 180 -14.81 3.31 2.73
N SER A 181 -15.56 3.05 3.81
CA SER A 181 -15.55 3.90 5.02
C SER A 181 -15.67 5.39 4.68
N SER A 182 -16.65 5.73 3.85
CA SER A 182 -16.97 7.09 3.40
C SER A 182 -15.89 7.85 2.62
N ALA A 183 -14.77 7.21 2.26
CA ALA A 183 -13.72 7.80 1.44
C ALA A 183 -13.58 7.09 0.08
N LYS A 184 -13.42 7.88 -0.98
CA LYS A 184 -13.04 7.38 -2.30
C LYS A 184 -11.63 6.78 -2.24
N ARG A 185 -11.41 5.70 -2.96
CA ARG A 185 -10.13 4.98 -2.95
C ARG A 185 -9.23 5.31 -4.14
N ILE A 186 -9.25 6.58 -4.56
CA ILE A 186 -8.25 7.21 -5.43
C ILE A 186 -6.93 7.41 -4.68
N ILE A 187 -5.82 7.60 -5.39
CA ILE A 187 -4.55 8.03 -4.79
C ILE A 187 -4.43 9.53 -5.01
N GLU A 188 -4.10 10.29 -3.97
CA GLU A 188 -4.00 11.74 -4.12
C GLU A 188 -2.89 12.11 -5.14
N PRO A 189 -3.17 12.94 -6.16
CA PRO A 189 -2.21 13.15 -7.25
C PRO A 189 -0.85 13.70 -6.80
N HIS A 190 -0.86 14.51 -5.73
CA HIS A 190 0.35 15.09 -5.19
C HIS A 190 1.25 14.06 -4.52
N SER A 191 0.67 13.02 -3.93
CA SER A 191 1.40 12.05 -3.10
C SER A 191 2.17 11.02 -3.92
N VAL A 192 1.73 10.71 -5.14
CA VAL A 192 2.38 9.70 -6.01
C VAL A 192 3.85 10.04 -6.29
N GLY A 193 4.14 11.28 -6.68
CA GLY A 193 5.52 11.72 -6.97
C GLY A 193 6.36 11.96 -5.71
N SER A 194 5.70 12.25 -4.59
CA SER A 194 6.34 12.54 -3.31
C SER A 194 6.66 11.29 -2.48
N ALA A 195 5.95 10.19 -2.71
CA ALA A 195 6.10 8.93 -1.96
C ALA A 195 7.56 8.44 -1.85
N PRO A 196 8.38 8.43 -2.94
CA PRO A 196 9.77 8.01 -2.85
C PRO A 196 10.65 8.94 -2.04
N ALA A 197 10.41 10.25 -2.11
CA ALA A 197 11.18 11.25 -1.37
C ALA A 197 10.88 11.18 0.13
N ILE A 198 9.60 11.08 0.50
CA ILE A 198 9.17 10.90 1.91
C ILE A 198 9.74 9.60 2.48
N SER A 199 9.64 8.50 1.73
CA SER A 199 10.16 7.21 2.16
C SER A 199 11.67 7.21 2.37
N ARG A 200 12.41 7.88 1.48
CA ARG A 200 13.86 8.05 1.63
C ARG A 200 14.19 8.88 2.87
N TRP A 201 13.52 10.01 3.07
CA TRP A 201 13.71 10.87 4.22
C TRP A 201 13.48 10.14 5.55
N LEU A 202 12.37 9.40 5.67
CA LEU A 202 12.10 8.60 6.87
C LEU A 202 13.15 7.50 7.10
N LYS A 203 13.62 6.84 6.03
CA LYS A 203 14.69 5.85 6.12
C LYS A 203 16.00 6.46 6.58
N ASP A 204 16.36 7.62 6.06
CA ASP A 204 17.58 8.33 6.43
C ASP A 204 17.52 8.80 7.90
N ILE A 205 16.37 9.25 8.38
CA ILE A 205 16.14 9.54 9.80
C ILE A 205 16.34 8.30 10.67
N VAL A 206 15.71 7.18 10.29
CA VAL A 206 15.82 5.93 11.05
C VAL A 206 17.25 5.40 11.05
N ALA A 207 17.95 5.48 9.93
CA ALA A 207 19.36 5.07 9.81
C ALA A 207 20.33 6.02 10.54
N GLY A 208 19.98 7.31 10.64
CA GLY A 208 20.82 8.35 11.25
C GLY A 208 20.70 8.45 12.77
N ASP A 209 19.70 7.82 13.39
CA ASP A 209 19.50 7.84 14.84
C ASP A 209 19.71 6.45 15.47
N SER A 210 20.83 6.30 16.18
CA SER A 210 21.23 5.06 16.86
C SER A 210 20.18 4.53 17.85
N LEU A 211 19.23 5.35 18.32
CA LEU A 211 18.17 4.89 19.18
C LEU A 211 17.21 3.94 18.46
N PHE A 212 16.99 4.11 17.15
CA PHE A 212 16.19 3.15 16.37
C PHE A 212 16.92 1.81 16.20
N GLU A 213 18.24 1.74 16.31
CA GLU A 213 18.93 0.45 16.34
C GLU A 213 18.93 -0.16 17.76
N ALA A 214 19.23 0.66 18.77
CA ALA A 214 19.52 0.17 20.11
C ALA A 214 18.30 -0.02 21.01
N ARG A 215 17.25 0.80 20.86
CA ARG A 215 16.13 0.86 21.81
C ARG A 215 14.74 0.78 21.17
N TYR A 216 14.58 1.37 19.99
CA TYR A 216 13.29 1.52 19.32
C TYR A 216 13.32 0.93 17.91
N PRO A 217 13.59 -0.38 17.75
CA PRO A 217 13.77 -1.00 16.44
C PRO A 217 12.57 -0.76 15.52
N LEU A 218 12.85 -0.06 14.43
CA LEU A 218 11.87 0.41 13.44
C LEU A 218 12.35 0.06 12.02
N THR A 219 11.43 -0.40 11.20
CA THR A 219 11.62 -0.64 9.76
C THR A 219 10.62 0.18 8.96
N ILE A 220 11.11 1.01 8.05
CA ILE A 220 10.29 1.78 7.11
C ILE A 220 10.16 0.96 5.83
N LEU A 221 8.95 0.49 5.50
CA LEU A 221 8.67 -0.17 4.22
C LEU A 221 8.48 0.91 3.15
N GLY A 222 9.55 1.24 2.45
CA GLY A 222 9.63 2.39 1.58
C GLY A 222 8.77 2.27 0.33
N GLU A 223 8.10 3.36 -0.01
CA GLU A 223 7.34 3.56 -1.24
C GLU A 223 8.28 4.11 -2.31
N TYR A 224 9.14 3.25 -2.86
CA TYR A 224 10.33 3.65 -3.59
C TYR A 224 10.08 4.09 -5.04
N ALA A 225 8.88 3.87 -5.57
CA ALA A 225 8.50 4.29 -6.91
C ALA A 225 7.02 4.69 -6.99
N GLY A 226 6.72 5.64 -7.89
CA GLY A 226 5.36 6.06 -8.18
C GLY A 226 5.19 6.47 -9.65
N THR A 227 4.01 6.22 -10.22
CA THR A 227 3.65 6.73 -11.55
C THR A 227 2.18 7.14 -11.57
N ILE A 228 1.87 8.24 -12.24
CA ILE A 228 0.50 8.77 -12.38
C ILE A 228 0.26 9.24 -13.80
N ALA A 229 -0.92 8.93 -14.34
CA ALA A 229 -1.42 9.53 -15.57
C ALA A 229 -2.40 10.66 -15.24
N ASP A 230 -2.39 11.71 -16.06
CA ASP A 230 -3.31 12.84 -15.92
C ASP A 230 -3.22 13.58 -14.58
N ARG A 231 -2.01 13.79 -14.06
CA ARG A 231 -1.77 14.32 -12.69
C ARG A 231 -2.63 15.54 -12.32
N GLU A 232 -2.98 16.39 -13.28
CA GLU A 232 -3.76 17.63 -13.10
C GLU A 232 -5.10 17.62 -13.85
N GLY A 233 -5.47 16.51 -14.48
CA GLY A 233 -6.66 16.41 -15.34
C GLY A 233 -7.82 15.61 -14.74
N PRO A 234 -8.87 15.32 -15.53
CA PRO A 234 -10.07 14.62 -15.07
C PRO A 234 -9.81 13.21 -14.49
N LEU A 235 -8.73 12.54 -14.89
CA LEU A 235 -8.34 11.21 -14.39
C LEU A 235 -7.34 11.27 -13.23
N ALA A 236 -7.04 12.47 -12.72
CA ALA A 236 -6.12 12.66 -11.60
C ALA A 236 -6.49 11.75 -10.42
N GLY A 237 -5.51 10.97 -9.97
CA GLY A 237 -5.65 10.04 -8.85
C GLY A 237 -6.42 8.75 -9.14
N GLN A 238 -7.00 8.61 -10.33
CA GLN A 238 -7.75 7.43 -10.76
C GLN A 238 -6.89 6.45 -11.58
N ILE A 239 -5.78 6.91 -12.15
CA ILE A 239 -4.80 6.10 -12.87
C ILE A 239 -3.40 6.41 -12.32
N ALA A 240 -2.98 5.60 -11.35
CA ALA A 240 -1.69 5.73 -10.70
C ALA A 240 -1.22 4.39 -10.15
N ALA A 241 0.03 4.31 -9.74
CA ALA A 241 0.57 3.18 -9.01
C ALA A 241 1.72 3.64 -8.11
N ILE A 242 1.79 3.04 -6.91
CA ILE A 242 2.90 3.21 -5.98
C ILE A 242 3.45 1.82 -5.64
N TRP A 243 4.76 1.64 -5.76
CA TRP A 243 5.47 0.43 -5.38
C TRP A 243 6.05 0.59 -3.99
N ARG A 244 5.79 -0.39 -3.14
CA ARG A 244 6.26 -0.42 -1.77
C ARG A 244 7.02 -1.71 -1.49
N GLU A 245 8.10 -1.61 -0.73
CA GLU A 245 8.79 -2.78 -0.21
C GLU A 245 7.84 -3.73 0.53
N GLU A 246 8.10 -5.02 0.34
CA GLU A 246 7.35 -6.08 0.98
C GLU A 246 8.04 -6.47 2.30
N VAL A 247 7.28 -6.77 3.36
CA VAL A 247 7.86 -6.94 4.71
C VAL A 247 8.80 -8.14 4.81
N THR A 248 8.51 -9.24 4.11
CA THR A 248 9.36 -10.43 4.06
C THR A 248 10.73 -10.15 3.44
N SER A 249 10.88 -9.11 2.62
CA SER A 249 12.20 -8.67 2.12
C SER A 249 13.12 -8.13 3.23
N SER A 250 12.56 -7.73 4.38
CA SER A 250 13.26 -7.15 5.53
C SER A 250 13.43 -8.10 6.72
N LEU A 251 12.88 -9.31 6.64
CA LEU A 251 12.93 -10.29 7.74
C LEU A 251 14.32 -10.92 7.86
N LYS A 252 14.81 -11.01 9.10
CA LYS A 252 16.05 -11.73 9.45
C LYS A 252 15.72 -13.20 9.76
N PRO A 253 16.70 -14.11 9.77
CA PRO A 253 16.47 -15.52 10.11
C PRO A 253 15.72 -15.69 11.45
N GLY A 254 14.69 -16.53 11.44
CA GLY A 254 13.83 -16.80 12.60
C GLY A 254 12.71 -15.78 12.82
N GLU A 255 12.64 -14.70 12.03
CA GLU A 255 11.60 -13.69 12.18
C GLU A 255 10.40 -13.94 11.28
N THR A 256 9.23 -13.57 11.79
CA THR A 256 7.95 -13.59 11.10
C THR A 256 7.23 -12.26 11.32
N ALA A 257 6.24 -11.96 10.48
CA ALA A 257 5.49 -10.71 10.52
C ALA A 257 3.99 -10.98 10.64
N VAL A 258 3.30 -10.17 11.45
CA VAL A 258 1.84 -10.14 11.54
C VAL A 258 1.34 -8.70 11.43
N PRO A 259 0.22 -8.45 10.72
CA PRO A 259 -0.39 -7.12 10.75
C PRO A 259 -0.86 -6.83 12.18
N LEU A 260 -0.61 -5.62 12.69
CA LEU A 260 -0.79 -5.33 14.11
C LEU A 260 -2.25 -5.52 14.55
N ASN A 261 -3.21 -5.28 13.65
CA ASN A 261 -4.61 -5.48 13.96
C ASN A 261 -5.01 -6.96 14.18
N ALA A 262 -4.22 -7.93 13.72
CA ALA A 262 -4.44 -9.34 14.03
C ALA A 262 -4.30 -9.64 15.54
N LEU A 263 -3.56 -8.84 16.30
CA LEU A 263 -3.39 -9.09 17.74
C LEU A 263 -4.72 -8.94 18.52
N MET A 264 -5.69 -8.24 17.95
CA MET A 264 -6.97 -7.92 18.58
C MET A 264 -8.10 -8.88 18.18
N VAL A 265 -7.84 -9.87 17.31
CA VAL A 265 -8.90 -10.76 16.82
C VAL A 265 -9.07 -12.00 17.69
N LEU A 266 -10.29 -12.54 17.69
CA LEU A 266 -10.59 -13.87 18.21
C LEU A 266 -10.52 -14.87 17.06
N GLU A 267 -9.88 -16.01 17.30
CA GLU A 267 -9.81 -17.09 16.32
C GLU A 267 -11.04 -18.00 16.40
N SER A 268 -11.18 -18.91 15.44
CA SER A 268 -12.30 -19.84 15.36
C SER A 268 -12.43 -20.79 16.56
N ASP A 269 -11.36 -20.93 17.36
CA ASP A 269 -11.36 -21.68 18.62
C ASP A 269 -11.87 -20.86 19.83
N GLY A 270 -12.24 -19.59 19.61
CA GLY A 270 -12.71 -18.66 20.64
C GLY A 270 -11.60 -18.04 21.47
N ARG A 271 -10.32 -18.33 21.20
CA ARG A 271 -9.17 -17.76 21.92
C ARG A 271 -8.65 -16.52 21.17
N PRO A 272 -8.09 -15.52 21.88
CA PRO A 272 -7.37 -14.42 21.24
C PRO A 272 -6.26 -14.93 20.31
N PHE A 273 -5.99 -14.22 19.22
CA PHE A 273 -4.92 -14.57 18.28
C PHE A 273 -3.58 -14.81 18.99
N VAL A 274 -3.27 -13.96 19.97
CA VAL A 274 -2.01 -13.97 20.75
C VAL A 274 -1.99 -14.94 21.94
N ALA A 275 -3.01 -15.79 22.11
CA ALA A 275 -3.17 -16.61 23.32
C ALA A 275 -1.94 -17.50 23.61
N ASP A 276 -1.43 -18.19 22.59
CA ASP A 276 -0.27 -19.08 22.76
C ASP A 276 1.02 -18.30 23.09
N TRP A 277 1.15 -17.07 22.59
CA TRP A 277 2.28 -16.20 22.91
C TRP A 277 2.24 -15.73 24.36
N VAL A 278 1.06 -15.32 24.82
CA VAL A 278 0.84 -14.90 26.22
C VAL A 278 1.05 -16.08 27.18
N GLU A 279 0.60 -17.28 26.83
CA GLU A 279 0.83 -18.49 27.63
C GLU A 279 2.31 -18.86 27.69
N GLN A 280 3.04 -18.68 26.58
CA GLN A 280 4.47 -19.00 26.51
C GLN A 280 5.35 -18.01 27.29
N TYR A 281 5.08 -16.70 27.18
CA TYR A 281 5.96 -15.66 27.72
C TYR A 281 5.46 -15.00 29.00
N GLY A 282 4.20 -15.23 29.39
CA GLY A 282 3.52 -14.53 30.47
C GLY A 282 2.96 -13.18 30.02
N LEU A 283 1.76 -12.84 30.52
CA LEU A 283 1.02 -11.64 30.09
C LEU A 283 1.81 -10.35 30.28
N ASP A 284 2.31 -10.10 31.49
CA ASP A 284 2.96 -8.82 31.82
C ASP A 284 4.24 -8.63 30.99
N ALA A 285 5.10 -9.65 30.94
CA ALA A 285 6.36 -9.58 30.18
C ALA A 285 6.14 -9.42 28.67
N TRP A 286 5.14 -10.12 28.11
CA TRP A 286 4.80 -10.01 26.69
C TRP A 286 4.17 -8.65 26.38
N LEU A 287 3.28 -8.15 27.23
CA LEU A 287 2.62 -6.86 27.06
C LEU A 287 3.61 -5.69 27.17
N ASP A 288 4.48 -5.70 28.18
CA ASP A 288 5.54 -4.69 28.34
C ASP A 288 6.41 -4.64 27.09
N ARG A 289 6.82 -5.81 26.59
CA ARG A 289 7.62 -5.92 25.38
C ARG A 289 6.86 -5.44 24.14
N LEU A 290 5.57 -5.74 24.03
CA LEU A 290 4.73 -5.28 22.91
C LEU A 290 4.64 -3.74 22.91
N VAL A 291 4.34 -3.13 24.06
CA VAL A 291 4.23 -1.67 24.20
C VAL A 291 5.55 -1.01 23.85
N ASP A 292 6.67 -1.52 24.37
CA ASP A 292 8.01 -1.02 24.03
C ASP A 292 8.32 -1.13 22.52
N THR A 293 7.92 -2.25 21.89
CA THR A 293 8.20 -2.49 20.48
C THR A 293 7.32 -1.67 19.55
N VAL A 294 6.07 -1.39 19.93
CA VAL A 294 5.07 -0.77 19.06
C VAL A 294 4.94 0.73 19.33
N ALA A 295 4.78 1.15 20.59
CA ALA A 295 4.51 2.54 20.91
C ALA A 295 5.78 3.39 20.84
N MET A 296 6.89 2.91 21.40
CA MET A 296 8.08 3.74 21.57
C MET A 296 8.71 4.23 20.27
N PRO A 297 8.83 3.44 19.19
CA PRO A 297 9.36 3.97 17.93
C PRO A 297 8.49 5.07 17.31
N VAL A 298 7.16 4.94 17.42
CA VAL A 298 6.20 5.95 16.94
C VAL A 298 6.30 7.23 17.77
N PHE A 299 6.36 7.10 19.10
CA PHE A 299 6.56 8.24 20.00
C PHE A 299 7.92 8.91 19.78
N HIS A 300 8.96 8.14 19.50
CA HIS A 300 10.30 8.68 19.24
C HIS A 300 10.36 9.45 17.91
N LEU A 301 9.66 9.00 16.87
CA LEU A 301 9.46 9.80 15.66
C LEU A 301 8.74 11.12 15.96
N LEU A 302 7.65 11.06 16.75
CA LEU A 302 6.84 12.23 17.07
C LEU A 302 7.61 13.27 17.91
N VAL A 303 8.19 12.84 19.03
CA VAL A 303 8.80 13.73 20.02
C VAL A 303 10.26 14.02 19.70
N GLY A 304 11.00 13.01 19.22
CA GLY A 304 12.43 13.14 18.94
C GLY A 304 12.74 13.74 17.57
N HIS A 305 11.82 13.60 16.61
CA HIS A 305 12.01 14.06 15.23
C HIS A 305 10.92 15.02 14.74
N GLY A 306 9.86 15.26 15.52
CA GLY A 306 8.77 16.17 15.11
C GLY A 306 7.90 15.62 13.98
N ILE A 307 7.88 14.29 13.79
CA ILE A 307 7.21 13.61 12.69
C ILE A 307 6.11 12.70 13.23
N ALA A 308 4.87 13.02 12.85
CA ALA A 308 3.72 12.16 13.07
C ALA A 308 3.51 11.26 11.85
N THR A 309 3.13 10.03 12.13
CA THR A 309 2.73 9.04 11.12
C THR A 309 1.37 8.50 11.48
N GLU A 310 0.61 8.10 10.49
CA GLU A 310 -0.68 7.44 10.65
C GLU A 310 -0.53 6.02 11.26
N ALA A 311 -0.43 5.96 12.60
CA ALA A 311 -0.11 4.76 13.37
C ALA A 311 -1.33 3.84 13.62
N HIS A 312 -2.20 3.69 12.62
CA HIS A 312 -3.32 2.77 12.66
C HIS A 312 -2.87 1.30 12.58
N GLY A 313 -3.59 0.38 13.20
CA GLY A 313 -3.22 -1.04 13.24
C GLY A 313 -3.06 -1.72 11.86
N GLN A 314 -3.61 -1.13 10.80
CA GLN A 314 -3.43 -1.60 9.42
C GLN A 314 -2.10 -1.15 8.79
N ASN A 315 -1.56 -0.01 9.23
CA ASN A 315 -0.30 0.57 8.75
C ASN A 315 0.91 0.06 9.55
N LEU A 316 0.65 -0.62 10.67
CA LEU A 316 1.65 -1.20 11.55
C LEU A 316 1.75 -2.71 11.37
N ILE A 317 2.98 -3.22 11.34
CA ILE A 317 3.28 -4.64 11.23
C ILE A 317 4.22 -5.01 12.38
N LEU A 318 3.81 -5.98 13.19
CA LEU A 318 4.66 -6.51 14.25
C LEU A 318 5.58 -7.58 13.65
N ILE A 319 6.89 -7.38 13.78
CA ILE A 319 7.88 -8.41 13.49
C ILE A 319 8.27 -9.08 14.81
N HIS A 320 8.19 -10.41 14.85
CA HIS A 320 8.38 -11.21 16.04
C HIS A 320 9.22 -12.46 15.77
N ARG A 321 9.67 -13.12 16.84
CA ARG A 321 10.24 -14.49 16.79
C ARG A 321 9.39 -15.36 17.70
N ASP A 322 8.68 -16.32 17.12
CA ASP A 322 7.80 -17.24 17.87
C ASP A 322 6.88 -16.53 18.87
N GLY A 323 6.22 -15.46 18.43
CA GLY A 323 5.36 -14.59 19.25
C GLY A 323 6.03 -13.50 20.07
N TRP A 324 7.36 -13.51 20.27
CA TRP A 324 8.05 -12.47 21.03
C TRP A 324 8.29 -11.20 20.18
N PRO A 325 7.78 -10.02 20.57
CA PRO A 325 7.94 -8.79 19.79
C PRO A 325 9.40 -8.37 19.63
N VAL A 326 9.84 -8.20 18.37
CA VAL A 326 11.24 -7.84 18.04
C VAL A 326 11.36 -6.41 17.54
N ARG A 327 10.55 -6.01 16.56
CA ARG A 327 10.55 -4.65 16.00
C ARG A 327 9.24 -4.29 15.34
N LEU A 328 9.03 -3.00 15.14
CA LEU A 328 7.91 -2.47 14.37
C LEU A 328 8.32 -2.27 12.91
N ALA A 329 7.45 -2.61 11.98
CA ALA A 329 7.51 -2.15 10.60
C ALA A 329 6.31 -1.25 10.28
N MET A 330 6.54 -0.19 9.53
CA MET A 330 5.53 0.81 9.16
C MET A 330 5.42 0.95 7.64
N ARG A 331 4.21 1.27 7.17
CA ARG A 331 3.87 1.46 5.75
C ARG A 331 2.81 2.57 5.57
N ASP A 332 2.55 2.95 4.32
CA ASP A 332 1.56 3.97 3.92
C ASP A 332 1.94 5.39 4.41
N PHE A 333 2.95 6.01 3.78
CA PHE A 333 3.48 7.32 4.21
C PHE A 333 3.04 8.48 3.32
N HIS A 334 2.96 8.26 2.00
CA HIS A 334 2.68 9.27 0.99
C HIS A 334 1.46 10.15 1.23
N ASP A 335 0.41 9.64 1.88
CA ASP A 335 -0.84 10.38 2.10
C ASP A 335 -0.96 10.97 3.53
N SER A 336 -0.11 10.57 4.49
CA SER A 336 -0.45 10.74 5.91
C SER A 336 0.71 11.00 6.86
N VAL A 337 1.93 11.20 6.35
CA VAL A 337 3.02 11.75 7.16
C VAL A 337 2.77 13.23 7.41
N GLU A 338 2.91 13.63 8.65
CA GLU A 338 2.81 15.03 9.08
C GLU A 338 4.06 15.40 9.87
N TYR A 339 4.53 16.63 9.76
CA TYR A 339 5.65 17.12 10.55
C TYR A 339 5.48 18.58 10.93
N VAL A 340 6.03 18.98 12.08
CA VAL A 340 6.06 20.38 12.52
C VAL A 340 7.48 20.91 12.30
N PRO A 341 7.71 21.88 11.38
CA PRO A 341 9.05 22.36 11.05
C PRO A 341 9.88 22.80 12.28
N GLY A 342 9.23 23.41 13.28
CA GLY A 342 9.88 23.86 14.51
C GLY A 342 10.32 22.74 15.46
N PHE A 343 9.83 21.51 15.28
CA PHE A 343 10.18 20.34 16.08
C PHE A 343 11.10 19.36 15.35
N LEU A 344 11.39 19.61 14.07
CA LEU A 344 12.36 18.81 13.35
C LEU A 344 13.74 18.96 13.98
N ARG A 345 14.36 17.82 14.27
CA ARG A 345 15.74 17.77 14.78
C ARG A 345 16.75 18.35 13.80
N ASP A 346 16.54 18.10 12.50
CA ASP A 346 17.31 18.68 11.41
C ASP A 346 16.40 19.09 10.24
N PRO A 347 15.95 20.36 10.20
CA PRO A 347 15.12 20.87 9.13
C PRO A 347 15.76 20.82 7.73
N SER A 348 17.09 20.68 7.64
CA SER A 348 17.78 20.63 6.33
C SER A 348 17.57 19.30 5.59
N THR A 349 17.07 18.28 6.29
CA THR A 349 16.80 16.95 5.72
C THR A 349 15.44 16.87 5.03
N VAL A 350 14.57 17.86 5.21
CA VAL A 350 13.21 17.86 4.66
C VAL A 350 13.26 17.78 3.14
N PRO A 351 12.47 16.89 2.50
CA PRO A 351 12.37 16.85 1.06
C PRO A 351 12.00 18.21 0.48
N ASP A 352 12.61 18.59 -0.64
CA ASP A 352 12.21 19.78 -1.40
C ASP A 352 10.86 19.52 -2.10
N PHE A 353 9.77 19.58 -1.33
CA PHE A 353 8.42 19.35 -1.82
C PHE A 353 8.07 20.32 -2.96
N LEU A 354 8.57 21.56 -2.92
CA LEU A 354 8.30 22.58 -3.94
C LEU A 354 8.85 22.19 -5.33
N ALA A 355 9.93 21.44 -5.36
CA ALA A 355 10.49 20.85 -6.58
C ALA A 355 9.75 19.58 -7.03
N LEU A 356 9.12 18.83 -6.12
CA LEU A 356 8.45 17.56 -6.41
C LEU A 356 7.08 17.73 -7.06
N ASN A 357 6.29 18.71 -6.64
CA ASN A 357 4.97 18.95 -7.21
C ASN A 357 4.61 20.45 -7.18
N PRO A 358 4.14 21.03 -8.30
CA PRO A 358 3.66 22.41 -8.33
C PRO A 358 2.59 22.73 -7.29
N ALA A 359 1.75 21.75 -6.93
CA ALA A 359 0.68 21.91 -5.93
C ALA A 359 1.19 22.35 -4.55
N TYR A 360 2.46 22.11 -4.21
CA TYR A 360 3.02 22.48 -2.92
C TYR A 360 3.45 23.95 -2.82
N ARG A 361 3.59 24.68 -3.94
CA ARG A 361 4.16 26.04 -3.95
C ARG A 361 3.29 27.09 -3.27
N ASP A 362 1.99 26.98 -3.44
CA ASP A 362 1.00 27.93 -2.92
C ASP A 362 0.22 27.36 -1.72
N ALA A 363 0.73 26.27 -1.14
CA ALA A 363 0.01 25.51 -0.14
C ALA A 363 0.15 26.11 1.25
N ALA A 364 -0.99 26.25 1.93
CA ALA A 364 -1.01 26.69 3.32
C ALA A 364 -0.50 25.56 4.24
N PRO A 365 0.00 25.88 5.44
CA PRO A 365 0.24 24.87 6.46
C PRO A 365 -1.03 24.06 6.78
N ASN A 366 -0.85 22.80 7.17
CA ASN A 366 -1.90 21.80 7.39
C ASN A 366 -2.66 21.35 6.13
N GLN A 367 -2.23 21.75 4.93
CA GLN A 367 -2.84 21.29 3.67
C GLN A 367 -2.25 19.97 3.17
N TYR A 368 -0.95 19.75 3.42
CA TYR A 368 -0.21 18.56 3.00
C TYR A 368 0.57 17.99 4.20
N TYR A 369 1.91 18.00 4.14
CA TYR A 369 2.73 17.31 5.13
C TYR A 369 3.24 18.19 6.28
N TRP A 370 3.29 19.51 6.11
CA TRP A 370 3.81 20.42 7.13
C TRP A 370 2.67 21.05 7.94
N MET A 371 2.80 20.96 9.26
CA MET A 371 1.81 21.44 10.23
C MET A 371 2.36 22.65 11.00
N GLU A 372 1.45 23.43 11.60
CA GLU A 372 1.77 24.57 12.47
C GLU A 372 1.82 24.22 13.95
#